data_AF-A0A510HI93-F1
#
_entry.id   AF-A0A510HI93-F1
#
_cell.length_a   1.000
_cell.length_b   1.000
_cell.length_c   1.000
_cell.angle_alpha   90.00
_cell.angle_beta   90.00
_cell.angle_gamma   90.00
#
_symmetry.space_group_name_H-M   'P 1'
#
loop_
_entity.id
_entity.type
_entity.pdbx_description
1 polymer ?
#
loop_
_entity_poly.entity_id
_entity_poly.type
_entity_poly.pdbx_seq_one_letter_code
_entity_poly.pdbx_strand_id
1 'polypeptide(L)'
;MRVVALAGGVGGAKLAAGLQEALPAGELAVVVNTADDFELWGLYISPDLDTVMYTLAGIANPETGWGIRGDTFSTLEMLGRYGEDTWFLLGDRDMATHVLRTARFRQGRTPTEVAADLAGALGIPGRLLPMCDERVSTVVKTPEGTLEFQEYFVRRGQRDEVLAVNFRGIEEARPTAAVREALAAAELIVLCPSNPVVSIGPILQVPGMREALAAARAPKVAVSPIVGGRALKGPADRMMLSLGHEPSARGVARLYRGLVEGMVIDRTDGDERGDIEGLGMEVLTTDAVMRDAEDRVRLAREVLRFGEGLRG
;
A
#
# COMPACT_ATOMS: atom_id res chain seq x y z
N MET A 1 1.74 14.67 -16.55
CA MET A 1 2.83 14.15 -15.72
C MET A 1 2.39 12.78 -15.24
N ARG A 2 2.88 11.72 -15.87
CA ARG A 2 2.49 10.35 -15.50
C ARG A 2 3.17 9.95 -14.21
N VAL A 3 2.40 9.59 -13.19
CA VAL A 3 2.90 9.22 -11.88
C VAL A 3 2.54 7.78 -11.58
N VAL A 4 3.52 7.02 -11.10
CA VAL A 4 3.28 5.68 -10.52
C VAL A 4 3.44 5.76 -9.02
N ALA A 5 2.40 5.38 -8.27
CA ALA A 5 2.44 5.26 -6.83
C ALA A 5 2.55 3.78 -6.42
N LEU A 6 3.50 3.44 -5.55
CA LEU A 6 3.59 2.15 -4.87
C LEU A 6 2.90 2.29 -3.52
N ALA A 7 1.85 1.50 -3.28
CA ALA A 7 0.98 1.70 -2.11
C ALA A 7 0.52 0.39 -1.47
N GLY A 8 0.30 0.45 -0.16
CA GLY A 8 -0.47 -0.52 0.59
C GLY A 8 -1.04 0.12 1.85
N GLY A 9 -2.12 -0.44 2.39
CA GLY A 9 -2.84 0.07 3.54
C GLY A 9 -3.34 1.52 3.41
N VAL A 10 -3.75 2.07 4.55
CA VAL A 10 -4.44 3.37 4.64
C VAL A 10 -3.53 4.56 4.29
N GLY A 11 -2.27 4.54 4.73
CA GLY A 11 -1.32 5.62 4.44
C GLY A 11 -1.04 5.74 2.94
N GLY A 12 -0.84 4.58 2.28
CA GLY A 12 -0.72 4.47 0.84
C GLY A 12 -1.93 5.03 0.08
N ALA A 13 -3.12 4.56 0.46
CA ALA A 13 -4.38 4.99 -0.14
C ALA A 13 -4.64 6.50 0.00
N LYS A 14 -4.31 7.10 1.16
CA LYS A 14 -4.47 8.54 1.40
C LYS A 14 -3.61 9.38 0.46
N LEU A 15 -2.32 9.05 0.29
CA LEU A 15 -1.46 9.81 -0.60
C LEU A 15 -1.84 9.57 -2.07
N ALA A 16 -2.19 8.33 -2.44
CA ALA A 16 -2.68 8.02 -3.79
C ALA A 16 -3.92 8.86 -4.15
N ALA A 17 -4.86 9.04 -3.21
CA ALA A 17 -6.01 9.92 -3.42
C ALA A 17 -5.60 11.40 -3.57
N GLY A 18 -4.66 11.88 -2.75
CA GLY A 18 -4.11 13.23 -2.93
C GLY A 18 -3.46 13.43 -4.31
N LEU A 19 -2.72 12.43 -4.79
CA LEU A 19 -2.11 12.43 -6.12
C LEU A 19 -3.17 12.42 -7.23
N GLN A 20 -4.24 11.63 -7.11
CA GLN A 20 -5.33 11.60 -8.08
C GLN A 20 -5.99 12.97 -8.24
N GLU A 21 -6.24 13.67 -7.13
CA GLU A 21 -6.84 15.01 -7.13
C GLU A 21 -5.86 16.10 -7.62
N ALA A 22 -4.56 15.90 -7.44
CA ALA A 22 -3.54 16.86 -7.87
C ALA A 22 -3.14 16.72 -9.35
N LEU A 23 -3.39 15.56 -9.96
CA LEU A 23 -3.01 15.24 -11.33
C LEU A 23 -4.21 15.36 -12.29
N PRO A 24 -3.96 15.58 -13.59
CA PRO A 24 -5.00 15.39 -14.59
C PRO A 24 -5.56 13.95 -14.55
N ALA A 25 -6.86 13.80 -14.82
CA ALA A 25 -7.52 12.50 -14.82
C ALA A 25 -6.79 11.50 -15.73
N GLY A 26 -6.52 10.30 -15.20
CA GLY A 26 -5.84 9.23 -15.94
C GLY A 26 -4.31 9.24 -15.88
N GLU A 27 -3.69 10.26 -15.29
CA GLU A 27 -2.22 10.35 -15.19
C GLU A 27 -1.63 9.59 -13.99
N LEU A 28 -2.46 9.03 -13.11
CA LEU A 28 -2.03 8.21 -11.98
C LEU A 28 -2.19 6.72 -12.27
N ALA A 29 -1.13 5.95 -12.03
CA ALA A 29 -1.20 4.50 -11.85
C ALA A 29 -0.78 4.15 -10.42
N VAL A 30 -1.50 3.26 -9.76
CA VAL A 30 -1.16 2.79 -8.41
C VAL A 30 -0.86 1.30 -8.48
N VAL A 31 0.38 0.92 -8.16
CA VAL A 31 0.81 -0.46 -7.98
C VAL A 31 0.60 -0.83 -6.51
N VAL A 32 -0.31 -1.77 -6.27
CA VAL A 32 -0.81 -2.09 -4.93
C VAL A 32 -0.30 -3.43 -4.47
N ASN A 33 0.09 -3.49 -3.19
CA ASN A 33 0.40 -4.74 -2.50
C ASN A 33 -0.79 -5.72 -2.59
N THR A 34 -0.48 -6.98 -2.88
CA THR A 34 -1.45 -8.10 -2.83
C THR A 34 -0.96 -9.26 -1.97
N ALA A 35 0.12 -9.07 -1.20
CA ALA A 35 0.61 -10.10 -0.29
C ALA A 35 -0.31 -10.32 0.92
N ASP A 36 -1.24 -9.39 1.17
CA ASP A 36 -2.21 -9.48 2.26
C ASP A 36 -3.55 -10.09 1.81
N ASP A 37 -3.63 -10.50 0.53
CA ASP A 37 -4.78 -11.16 -0.06
C ASP A 37 -4.95 -12.56 0.53
N PHE A 38 -6.20 -12.94 0.78
CA PHE A 38 -6.54 -14.22 1.39
C PHE A 38 -7.94 -14.68 1.01
N GLU A 39 -8.27 -15.91 1.37
CA GLU A 39 -9.61 -16.46 1.23
C GLU A 39 -10.28 -16.63 2.59
N LEU A 40 -11.53 -16.17 2.70
CA LEU A 40 -12.37 -16.35 3.87
C LEU A 40 -13.81 -16.65 3.41
N TRP A 41 -14.44 -17.66 4.01
CA TRP A 41 -15.78 -18.13 3.62
C TRP A 41 -15.95 -18.39 2.11
N GLY A 42 -14.87 -18.83 1.45
CA GLY A 42 -14.84 -19.10 0.01
C GLY A 42 -14.82 -17.86 -0.88
N LEU A 43 -14.56 -16.68 -0.31
CA LEU A 43 -14.43 -15.41 -0.99
C LEU A 43 -12.98 -14.91 -0.97
N TYR A 44 -12.54 -14.36 -2.10
CA TYR A 44 -11.24 -13.72 -2.25
C TYR A 44 -11.32 -12.27 -1.78
N ILE A 45 -10.47 -11.93 -0.83
CA ILE A 45 -10.40 -10.61 -0.20
C ILE A 45 -9.01 -10.04 -0.50
N SER A 46 -8.97 -8.79 -0.97
CA SER A 46 -7.74 -8.08 -1.33
C SER A 46 -7.66 -6.76 -0.56
N PRO A 47 -7.30 -6.78 0.75
CA PRO A 47 -7.55 -5.65 1.64
C PRO A 47 -6.89 -4.33 1.21
N ASP A 48 -5.65 -4.40 0.72
CA ASP A 48 -4.92 -3.22 0.25
C ASP A 48 -5.49 -2.69 -1.06
N LEU A 49 -5.79 -3.57 -2.01
CA LEU A 49 -6.43 -3.21 -3.27
C LEU A 49 -7.79 -2.54 -3.04
N ASP A 50 -8.61 -3.12 -2.16
CA ASP A 50 -9.93 -2.61 -1.81
C ASP A 50 -9.85 -1.27 -1.08
N THR A 51 -8.93 -1.14 -0.11
CA THR A 51 -8.71 0.12 0.61
C THR A 51 -8.29 1.24 -0.34
N VAL A 52 -7.35 0.98 -1.26
CA VAL A 52 -6.94 1.96 -2.26
C VAL A 52 -8.10 2.29 -3.20
N MET A 53 -8.78 1.27 -3.74
CA MET A 53 -9.91 1.43 -4.66
C MET A 53 -11.03 2.29 -4.05
N TYR A 54 -11.50 1.95 -2.86
CA TYR A 54 -12.58 2.70 -2.18
C TYR A 54 -12.17 4.12 -1.83
N THR A 55 -10.89 4.34 -1.50
CA THR A 55 -10.39 5.68 -1.20
C THR A 55 -10.34 6.55 -2.46
N LEU A 56 -9.84 6.01 -3.57
CA LEU A 56 -9.81 6.70 -4.87
C LEU A 56 -11.21 6.96 -5.44
N ALA A 57 -12.15 6.06 -5.19
CA ALA A 57 -13.56 6.22 -5.59
C ALA A 57 -14.36 7.15 -4.65
N GLY A 58 -13.76 7.66 -3.56
CA GLY A 58 -14.44 8.55 -2.62
C GLY A 58 -15.49 7.88 -1.73
N ILE A 59 -15.54 6.55 -1.69
CA ILE A 59 -16.54 5.77 -0.93
C ILE A 59 -15.98 5.09 0.32
N ALA A 60 -14.67 5.19 0.59
CA ALA A 60 -14.06 4.61 1.79
C ALA A 60 -14.66 5.16 3.09
N ASN A 61 -14.72 4.31 4.10
CA ASN A 61 -15.10 4.69 5.45
C ASN A 61 -13.96 5.46 6.16
N PRO A 62 -14.14 6.75 6.48
CA PRO A 62 -13.09 7.54 7.13
C PRO A 62 -12.88 7.18 8.61
N GLU A 63 -13.88 6.60 9.28
CA GLU A 63 -13.85 6.33 10.73
C GLU A 63 -12.98 5.11 11.04
N THR A 64 -13.26 4.00 10.38
CA THR A 64 -12.46 2.77 10.49
C THR A 64 -11.15 2.88 9.71
N GLY A 65 -11.16 3.62 8.59
CA GLY A 65 -10.06 3.71 7.64
C GLY A 65 -9.96 2.53 6.67
N TRP A 66 -10.92 1.61 6.70
CA TRP A 66 -11.06 0.45 5.80
C TRP A 66 -12.55 0.17 5.56
N GLY A 67 -12.87 -0.54 4.47
CA GLY A 67 -14.25 -0.80 4.06
C GLY A 67 -14.99 0.43 3.53
N ILE A 68 -16.30 0.27 3.30
CA ILE A 68 -17.14 1.27 2.61
C ILE A 68 -17.91 2.13 3.62
N ARG A 69 -18.08 3.42 3.32
CA ARG A 69 -18.87 4.35 4.14
C ARG A 69 -20.34 3.95 4.17
N GLY A 70 -20.91 3.92 5.38
CA GLY A 70 -22.32 3.60 5.59
C GLY A 70 -22.65 2.15 5.25
N ASP A 71 -21.67 1.26 5.38
CA ASP A 71 -21.87 -0.18 5.26
C ASP A 71 -22.60 -0.75 6.49
N THR A 72 -23.26 -1.89 6.31
CA THR A 72 -23.93 -2.66 7.37
C THR A 72 -23.26 -4.02 7.52
N PHE A 73 -23.53 -4.74 8.61
CA PHE A 73 -22.88 -6.03 8.91
C PHE A 73 -23.91 -7.16 9.06
N SER A 74 -25.04 -7.06 8.36
CA SER A 74 -26.17 -7.99 8.54
C SER A 74 -25.81 -9.40 8.11
N THR A 75 -25.05 -9.52 7.01
CA THR A 75 -24.53 -10.81 6.52
C THR A 75 -23.60 -11.43 7.56
N LEU A 76 -22.70 -10.63 8.13
CA LEU A 76 -21.75 -11.06 9.15
C LEU A 76 -22.46 -11.52 10.43
N GLU A 77 -23.47 -10.78 10.89
CA GLU A 77 -24.30 -11.17 12.03
C GLU A 77 -24.97 -12.54 11.79
N MET A 78 -25.50 -12.78 10.59
CA MET A 78 -26.09 -14.07 10.24
C MET A 78 -25.06 -15.19 10.17
N LEU A 79 -23.86 -14.95 9.63
CA LEU A 79 -22.75 -15.92 9.67
C LEU A 79 -22.43 -16.33 11.10
N GLY A 80 -22.34 -15.36 12.02
CA GLY A 80 -22.15 -15.65 13.44
C GLY A 80 -23.27 -16.49 14.05
N ARG A 81 -24.53 -16.26 13.66
CA ARG A 81 -25.68 -17.10 14.09
C ARG A 81 -25.62 -18.53 13.53
N TYR A 82 -24.98 -18.75 12.38
CA TYR A 82 -24.71 -20.08 11.85
C TYR A 82 -23.50 -20.78 12.49
N GLY A 83 -22.78 -20.09 13.39
CA GLY A 83 -21.67 -20.64 14.16
C GLY A 83 -20.28 -20.33 13.60
N GLU A 84 -20.19 -19.47 12.58
CA GLU A 84 -18.90 -19.02 12.03
C GLU A 84 -18.22 -18.01 12.97
N ASP A 85 -16.88 -18.03 12.98
CA ASP A 85 -16.07 -17.05 13.72
C ASP A 85 -15.90 -15.76 12.88
N THR A 86 -16.60 -14.69 13.28
CA THR A 86 -16.67 -13.41 12.57
C THR A 86 -15.56 -12.44 12.99
N TRP A 87 -14.33 -12.93 13.14
CA TRP A 87 -13.18 -12.13 13.59
C TRP A 87 -12.69 -11.11 12.55
N PHE A 88 -13.00 -11.33 11.27
CA PHE A 88 -12.74 -10.38 10.19
C PHE A 88 -14.05 -9.71 9.78
N LEU A 89 -14.10 -8.38 9.90
CA LEU A 89 -15.32 -7.62 9.65
C LEU A 89 -15.48 -7.33 8.16
N LEU A 90 -16.48 -7.94 7.53
CA LEU A 90 -16.90 -7.67 6.15
C LEU A 90 -18.27 -7.03 6.15
N GLY A 91 -18.37 -5.82 5.60
CA GLY A 91 -19.65 -5.14 5.43
C GLY A 91 -20.44 -5.71 4.25
N ASP A 92 -21.74 -5.44 4.20
CA ASP A 92 -22.66 -5.96 3.19
C ASP A 92 -22.36 -5.41 1.77
N ARG A 93 -21.92 -4.14 1.66
CA ARG A 93 -21.47 -3.53 0.40
C ARG A 93 -20.08 -4.03 0.02
N ASP A 94 -19.18 -4.15 0.99
CA ASP A 94 -17.83 -4.69 0.80
C ASP A 94 -17.89 -6.13 0.25
N MET A 95 -18.80 -6.93 0.81
CA MET A 95 -19.10 -8.29 0.37
C MET A 95 -19.43 -8.39 -1.12
N ALA A 96 -20.12 -7.40 -1.70
CA ALA A 96 -20.44 -7.37 -3.13
C ALA A 96 -19.17 -7.35 -4.00
N THR A 97 -18.12 -6.66 -3.54
CA THR A 97 -16.82 -6.63 -4.22
C THR A 97 -16.17 -8.01 -4.19
N HIS A 98 -16.17 -8.67 -3.04
CA HIS A 98 -15.55 -9.99 -2.88
C HIS A 98 -16.31 -11.09 -3.65
N VAL A 99 -17.64 -11.05 -3.64
CA VAL A 99 -18.49 -11.96 -4.44
C VAL A 99 -18.17 -11.82 -5.92
N LEU A 100 -18.13 -10.59 -6.44
CA LEU A 100 -17.86 -10.35 -7.85
C LEU A 100 -16.42 -10.73 -8.22
N ARG A 101 -15.41 -10.33 -7.43
CA ARG A 101 -14.01 -10.73 -7.61
C ARG A 101 -13.87 -12.25 -7.68
N THR A 102 -14.44 -12.95 -6.71
CA THR A 102 -14.40 -14.41 -6.63
C THR A 102 -15.04 -15.05 -7.86
N ALA A 103 -16.21 -14.54 -8.29
CA ALA A 103 -16.87 -15.04 -9.48
C ALA A 103 -16.02 -14.84 -10.75
N ARG A 104 -15.31 -13.71 -10.86
CA ARG A 104 -14.41 -13.44 -12.00
C ARG A 104 -13.15 -14.29 -11.97
N PHE A 105 -12.54 -14.52 -10.82
CA PHE A 105 -11.42 -15.46 -10.70
C PHE A 105 -11.82 -16.89 -11.09
N ARG A 106 -13.02 -17.34 -10.70
CA ARG A 106 -13.56 -18.64 -11.14
C ARG A 106 -13.82 -18.71 -12.64
N GLN A 107 -13.92 -17.58 -13.33
CA GLN A 107 -14.02 -17.48 -14.79
C GLN A 107 -12.63 -17.42 -15.47
N GLY A 108 -11.54 -17.53 -14.72
CA GLY A 108 -10.17 -17.50 -15.24
C GLY A 108 -9.61 -16.08 -15.46
N ARG A 109 -10.30 -15.04 -14.97
CA ARG A 109 -9.78 -13.67 -15.07
C ARG A 109 -8.65 -13.42 -14.08
N THR A 110 -7.68 -12.61 -14.46
CA THR A 110 -6.51 -12.33 -13.61
C THR A 110 -6.80 -11.24 -12.59
N PRO A 111 -6.02 -11.14 -11.49
CA PRO A 111 -6.10 -10.02 -10.54
C PRO A 111 -6.05 -8.65 -11.22
N THR A 112 -5.18 -8.46 -12.21
CA THR A 112 -5.06 -7.21 -12.97
C THR A 112 -6.35 -6.87 -13.72
N GLU A 113 -6.96 -7.84 -14.41
CA GLU A 113 -8.22 -7.62 -15.13
C GLU A 113 -9.37 -7.29 -14.18
N VAL A 114 -9.46 -8.01 -13.06
CA VAL A 114 -10.53 -7.81 -12.07
C VAL A 114 -10.37 -6.46 -11.37
N ALA A 115 -9.14 -6.06 -11.03
CA ALA A 115 -8.86 -4.75 -10.46
C ALA A 115 -9.28 -3.61 -11.41
N ALA A 116 -8.95 -3.74 -12.71
CA ALA A 116 -9.30 -2.75 -13.72
C ALA A 116 -10.83 -2.60 -13.89
N ASP A 117 -11.56 -3.72 -13.95
CA ASP A 117 -13.02 -3.73 -14.07
C ASP A 117 -13.71 -3.09 -12.87
N LEU A 118 -13.32 -3.46 -11.65
CA LEU A 118 -13.91 -2.92 -10.43
C LEU A 118 -13.60 -1.42 -10.28
N ALA A 119 -12.36 -1.00 -10.54
CA ALA A 119 -11.97 0.40 -10.51
C ALA A 119 -12.73 1.23 -11.56
N GLY A 120 -12.87 0.71 -12.78
CA GLY A 120 -13.63 1.36 -13.85
C GLY A 120 -15.12 1.48 -13.52
N ALA A 121 -15.73 0.45 -12.92
CA ALA A 121 -17.13 0.49 -12.48
C ALA A 121 -17.38 1.55 -11.39
N LEU A 122 -16.36 1.88 -10.59
CA LEU A 122 -16.41 2.94 -9.58
C LEU A 122 -15.99 4.32 -10.12
N GLY A 123 -15.70 4.44 -11.41
CA GLY A 123 -15.35 5.71 -12.05
C GLY A 123 -13.96 6.22 -11.71
N ILE A 124 -13.04 5.36 -11.27
CA ILE A 124 -11.65 5.74 -11.00
C ILE A 124 -10.97 6.04 -12.35
N PRO A 125 -10.46 7.26 -12.58
CA PRO A 125 -9.88 7.61 -13.87
C PRO A 125 -8.47 7.04 -14.08
N GLY A 126 -7.74 6.79 -12.99
CA GLY A 126 -6.40 6.22 -13.01
C GLY A 126 -6.38 4.69 -13.15
N ARG A 127 -5.17 4.11 -13.18
CA ARG A 127 -4.97 2.66 -13.24
C ARG A 127 -4.73 2.10 -11.84
N LEU A 128 -5.50 1.09 -11.45
CA LEU A 128 -5.26 0.32 -10.23
C LEU A 128 -4.67 -1.04 -10.62
N LEU A 129 -3.42 -1.28 -10.24
CA LEU A 129 -2.64 -2.44 -10.68
C LEU A 129 -2.20 -3.25 -9.46
N PRO A 130 -2.52 -4.54 -9.36
CA PRO A 130 -1.88 -5.39 -8.36
C PRO A 130 -0.39 -5.54 -8.68
N MET A 131 0.46 -5.78 -7.67
CA MET A 131 1.91 -5.93 -7.86
C MET A 131 2.29 -7.11 -8.76
N CYS A 132 1.45 -8.15 -8.81
CA CYS A 132 1.55 -9.34 -9.63
C CYS A 132 0.17 -10.00 -9.79
N ASP A 133 0.04 -10.96 -10.70
CA ASP A 133 -1.19 -11.77 -10.85
C ASP A 133 -1.10 -13.11 -10.10
N GLU A 134 0.10 -13.52 -9.71
CA GLU A 134 0.33 -14.73 -8.91
C GLU A 134 -0.05 -14.53 -7.44
N ARG A 135 -0.34 -15.64 -6.74
CA ARG A 135 -0.61 -15.62 -5.32
C ARG A 135 0.67 -15.43 -4.52
N VAL A 136 0.68 -14.38 -3.70
CA VAL A 136 1.71 -14.12 -2.72
C VAL A 136 1.01 -13.93 -1.37
N SER A 137 1.54 -14.54 -0.31
CA SER A 137 1.01 -14.35 1.05
C SER A 137 2.10 -13.90 2.01
N THR A 138 1.87 -12.79 2.70
CA THR A 138 2.65 -12.36 3.85
C THR A 138 2.44 -13.37 4.97
N VAL A 139 3.53 -13.87 5.52
CA VAL A 139 3.53 -14.80 6.65
C VAL A 139 4.52 -14.29 7.70
N VAL A 140 4.07 -14.18 8.94
CA VAL A 140 4.89 -13.65 10.04
C VAL A 140 5.35 -14.77 10.96
N LYS A 141 6.63 -14.76 11.33
CA LYS A 141 7.18 -15.65 12.34
C LYS A 141 7.14 -14.97 13.71
N THR A 142 6.57 -15.64 14.70
CA THR A 142 6.45 -15.17 16.08
C THR A 142 7.05 -16.22 17.03
N PRO A 143 7.23 -15.89 18.33
CA PRO A 143 7.62 -16.89 19.33
C PRO A 143 6.63 -18.06 19.46
N GLU A 144 5.35 -17.84 19.17
CA GLU A 144 4.29 -18.87 19.22
C GLU A 144 4.20 -19.70 17.93
N GLY A 145 4.99 -19.36 16.91
CA GLY A 145 5.00 -20.04 15.63
C GLY A 145 4.73 -19.09 14.46
N THR A 146 4.48 -19.69 13.31
CA THR A 146 4.22 -19.00 12.05
C THR A 146 2.72 -18.68 11.93
N LEU A 147 2.37 -17.44 11.62
CA LEU A 147 0.98 -16.97 11.48
C LEU A 147 0.74 -16.41 10.08
N GLU A 148 -0.46 -16.65 9.54
CA GLU A 148 -0.95 -15.93 8.37
C GLU A 148 -1.16 -14.45 8.72
N PHE A 149 -0.95 -13.55 7.77
CA PHE A 149 -0.88 -12.13 8.08
C PHE A 149 -2.17 -11.58 8.70
N GLN A 150 -3.35 -11.94 8.20
CA GLN A 150 -4.62 -11.43 8.75
C GLN A 150 -4.92 -11.99 10.15
N GLU A 151 -4.44 -13.19 10.47
CA GLU A 151 -4.53 -13.73 11.82
C GLU A 151 -3.69 -12.86 12.78
N TYR A 152 -2.44 -12.55 12.42
CA TYR A 152 -1.61 -11.63 13.17
C TYR A 152 -2.22 -10.22 13.25
N PHE A 153 -2.65 -9.69 12.11
CA PHE A 153 -2.96 -8.27 11.94
C PHE A 153 -4.33 -7.90 12.53
N VAL A 154 -5.35 -8.70 12.26
CA VAL A 154 -6.73 -8.43 12.71
C VAL A 154 -7.05 -9.27 13.94
N ARG A 155 -6.97 -10.60 13.83
CA ARG A 155 -7.45 -11.50 14.90
C ARG A 155 -6.68 -11.33 16.21
N ARG A 156 -5.35 -11.21 16.12
CA ARG A 156 -4.45 -11.02 17.27
C ARG A 156 -4.10 -9.55 17.52
N GLY A 157 -4.57 -8.63 16.68
CA GLY A 157 -4.42 -7.19 16.88
C GLY A 157 -2.96 -6.70 16.89
N GLN A 158 -2.08 -7.35 16.13
CA GLN A 158 -0.66 -6.94 15.96
C GLN A 158 0.11 -6.86 17.29
N ARG A 159 -0.28 -7.69 18.26
CA ARG A 159 0.33 -7.70 19.61
C ARG A 159 1.58 -8.57 19.68
N ASP A 160 1.69 -9.53 18.78
CA ASP A 160 2.78 -10.50 18.78
C ASP A 160 4.08 -9.86 18.29
N GLU A 161 5.19 -10.28 18.90
CA GLU A 161 6.51 -9.91 18.41
C GLU A 161 6.78 -10.58 17.06
N VAL A 162 7.19 -9.80 16.07
CA VAL A 162 7.53 -10.28 14.74
C VAL A 162 9.03 -10.54 14.67
N LEU A 163 9.40 -11.82 14.58
CA LEU A 163 10.79 -12.29 14.49
C LEU A 163 11.30 -12.32 13.04
N ALA A 164 10.40 -12.54 12.07
CA ALA A 164 10.70 -12.51 10.65
C ALA A 164 9.40 -12.34 9.84
N VAL A 165 9.53 -11.82 8.62
CA VAL A 165 8.45 -11.73 7.62
C VAL A 165 8.91 -12.48 6.38
N ASN A 166 8.06 -13.34 5.84
CA ASN A 166 8.30 -14.06 4.59
C ASN A 166 7.11 -13.86 3.64
N PHE A 167 7.36 -13.96 2.34
CA PHE A 167 6.34 -13.87 1.31
C PHE A 167 6.22 -15.20 0.57
N ARG A 168 5.27 -16.03 0.99
CA ARG A 168 5.07 -17.36 0.41
C ARG A 168 4.57 -17.23 -1.03
N GLY A 169 5.26 -17.86 -1.98
CA GLY A 169 4.90 -17.89 -3.40
C GLY A 169 5.50 -16.75 -4.23
N ILE A 170 6.27 -15.84 -3.61
CA ILE A 170 6.83 -14.67 -4.29
C ILE A 170 7.85 -15.04 -5.38
N GLU A 171 8.50 -16.19 -5.25
CA GLU A 171 9.52 -16.69 -6.19
C GLU A 171 8.94 -16.98 -7.57
N GLU A 172 7.65 -17.31 -7.64
CA GLU A 172 6.90 -17.57 -8.87
C GLU A 172 6.27 -16.28 -9.44
N ALA A 173 6.08 -15.26 -8.61
CA ALA A 173 5.41 -14.02 -8.96
C ALA A 173 6.23 -13.14 -9.92
N ARG A 174 5.58 -12.40 -10.80
CA ARG A 174 6.25 -11.43 -11.69
C ARG A 174 5.41 -10.14 -11.79
N PRO A 175 6.04 -8.96 -11.97
CA PRO A 175 5.26 -7.77 -12.31
C PRO A 175 4.53 -8.04 -13.63
N THR A 176 3.28 -7.60 -13.74
CA THR A 176 2.54 -7.79 -15.00
C THR A 176 3.07 -6.87 -16.10
N ALA A 177 2.69 -7.13 -17.35
CA ALA A 177 3.02 -6.21 -18.45
C ALA A 177 2.49 -4.80 -18.17
N ALA A 178 1.27 -4.70 -17.63
CA ALA A 178 0.63 -3.46 -17.23
C ALA A 178 1.47 -2.67 -16.20
N VAL A 179 2.04 -3.33 -15.20
CA VAL A 179 2.94 -2.72 -14.21
C VAL A 179 4.23 -2.23 -14.86
N ARG A 180 4.89 -3.09 -15.65
CA ARG A 180 6.14 -2.71 -16.34
C ARG A 180 5.96 -1.52 -17.28
N GLU A 181 4.86 -1.48 -18.03
CA GLU A 181 4.52 -0.38 -18.92
C GLU A 181 4.27 0.92 -18.13
N ALA A 182 3.56 0.84 -16.99
CA ALA A 182 3.34 2.00 -16.13
C ALA A 182 4.66 2.56 -15.61
N LEU A 183 5.56 1.70 -15.11
CA LEU A 183 6.89 2.10 -14.62
C LEU A 183 7.77 2.68 -15.73
N ALA A 184 7.77 2.09 -16.93
CA ALA A 184 8.56 2.56 -18.05
C ALA A 184 8.07 3.93 -18.59
N ALA A 185 6.75 4.17 -18.55
CA ALA A 185 6.15 5.43 -18.99
C ALA A 185 6.10 6.49 -17.89
N ALA A 186 6.42 6.13 -16.64
CA ALA A 186 6.41 7.01 -15.50
C ALA A 186 7.35 8.18 -15.73
N GLU A 187 6.93 9.34 -15.24
CA GLU A 187 7.80 10.49 -15.14
C GLU A 187 8.16 10.79 -13.67
N LEU A 188 7.40 10.26 -12.71
CA LEU A 188 7.74 10.22 -11.29
C LEU A 188 7.21 8.92 -10.68
N ILE A 189 8.00 8.30 -9.81
CA ILE A 189 7.59 7.13 -9.04
C ILE A 189 7.56 7.53 -7.56
N VAL A 190 6.45 7.27 -6.88
CA VAL A 190 6.25 7.62 -5.47
C VAL A 190 6.07 6.35 -4.65
N LEU A 191 6.94 6.13 -3.68
CA LEU A 191 6.73 5.13 -2.63
C LEU A 191 5.90 5.82 -1.53
N CYS A 192 4.60 5.53 -1.51
CA CYS A 192 3.67 6.17 -0.58
C CYS A 192 3.99 5.79 0.89
N PRO A 193 3.50 6.56 1.89
CA PRO A 193 3.80 6.34 3.31
C PRO A 193 3.05 5.13 3.86
N SER A 194 3.44 3.96 3.38
CA SER A 194 2.94 2.62 3.73
C SER A 194 4.01 1.89 4.55
N ASN A 195 3.66 0.78 5.20
CA ASN A 195 4.64 0.00 5.95
C ASN A 195 5.78 -0.49 5.01
N PRO A 196 7.06 -0.17 5.30
CA PRO A 196 8.15 -0.51 4.40
C PRO A 196 8.43 -2.02 4.34
N VAL A 197 8.00 -2.78 5.35
CA VAL A 197 8.23 -4.22 5.47
C VAL A 197 7.12 -5.02 4.78
N VAL A 198 5.85 -4.77 5.13
CA VAL A 198 4.72 -5.62 4.70
C VAL A 198 3.82 -4.99 3.64
N SER A 199 3.97 -3.69 3.34
CA SER A 199 3.21 -3.04 2.27
C SER A 199 4.08 -2.75 1.05
N ILE A 200 5.15 -1.96 1.20
CA ILE A 200 6.07 -1.68 0.07
C ILE A 200 7.03 -2.85 -0.15
N GLY A 201 7.49 -3.49 0.92
CA GLY A 201 8.43 -4.61 0.89
C GLY A 201 8.05 -5.73 -0.09
N PRO A 202 6.84 -6.33 0.00
CA PRO A 202 6.43 -7.37 -0.94
C PRO A 202 6.43 -6.90 -2.39
N ILE A 203 5.97 -5.68 -2.67
CA ILE A 203 5.99 -5.12 -4.03
C ILE A 203 7.42 -5.11 -4.58
N LEU A 204 8.38 -4.61 -3.78
CA LEU A 204 9.79 -4.55 -4.15
C LEU A 204 10.47 -5.93 -4.22
N GLN A 205 9.90 -6.96 -3.60
CA GLN A 205 10.46 -8.31 -3.58
C GLN A 205 9.90 -9.21 -4.69
N VAL A 206 8.85 -8.78 -5.41
CA VAL A 206 8.41 -9.48 -6.63
C VAL A 206 9.59 -9.52 -7.62
N PRO A 207 10.04 -10.71 -8.05
CA PRO A 207 11.14 -10.85 -8.99
C PRO A 207 10.93 -10.04 -10.28
N GLY A 208 11.89 -9.19 -10.63
CA GLY A 208 11.80 -8.27 -11.77
C GLY A 208 11.29 -6.86 -11.44
N MET A 209 10.76 -6.62 -10.23
CA MET A 209 10.26 -5.29 -9.85
C MET A 209 11.40 -4.27 -9.67
N ARG A 210 12.45 -4.65 -8.93
CA ARG A 210 13.61 -3.76 -8.70
C ARG A 210 14.33 -3.44 -9.99
N GLU A 211 14.44 -4.40 -10.89
CA GLU A 211 14.99 -4.22 -12.23
C GLU A 211 14.14 -3.25 -13.05
N ALA A 212 12.81 -3.38 -13.01
CA ALA A 212 11.91 -2.46 -13.68
C ALA A 212 12.00 -1.03 -13.11
N LEU A 213 12.10 -0.88 -11.78
CA LEU A 213 12.29 0.40 -11.11
C LEU A 213 13.65 1.04 -11.44
N ALA A 214 14.72 0.23 -11.51
CA ALA A 214 16.04 0.70 -11.88
C ALA A 214 16.13 1.11 -13.36
N ALA A 215 15.42 0.41 -14.24
CA ALA A 215 15.35 0.74 -15.67
C ALA A 215 14.50 2.00 -15.96
N ALA A 216 13.57 2.35 -15.06
CA ALA A 216 12.78 3.58 -15.17
C ALA A 216 13.68 4.81 -14.98
N ARG A 217 13.59 5.75 -15.93
CA ARG A 217 14.33 7.02 -15.89
C ARG A 217 13.71 8.05 -14.94
N ALA A 218 12.47 7.82 -14.51
CA ALA A 218 11.79 8.69 -13.56
C ALA A 218 12.56 8.73 -12.23
N PRO A 219 12.66 9.91 -11.59
CA PRO A 219 13.06 9.98 -10.19
C PRO A 219 12.06 9.20 -9.34
N LYS A 220 12.55 8.61 -8.26
CA LYS A 220 11.76 7.90 -7.26
C LYS A 220 11.85 8.67 -5.95
N VAL A 221 10.69 8.95 -5.38
CA VAL A 221 10.54 9.67 -4.11
C VAL A 221 9.83 8.76 -3.12
N ALA A 222 10.40 8.58 -1.94
CA ALA A 222 9.71 7.94 -0.83
C ALA A 222 9.12 8.99 0.12
N VAL A 223 7.97 8.69 0.71
CA VAL A 223 7.39 9.47 1.82
C VAL A 223 7.44 8.62 3.08
N SER A 224 8.03 9.15 4.15
CA SER A 224 8.14 8.43 5.42
C SER A 224 6.75 8.07 5.98
N PRO A 225 6.50 6.80 6.36
CA PRO A 225 5.34 6.42 7.16
C PRO A 225 5.53 6.67 8.66
N ILE A 226 6.74 7.04 9.08
CA ILE A 226 7.11 7.28 10.47
C ILE A 226 7.21 8.78 10.72
N VAL A 227 6.61 9.23 11.82
CA VAL A 227 6.61 10.61 12.31
C VAL A 227 6.91 10.62 13.80
N GLY A 228 7.96 11.33 14.23
CA GLY A 228 8.37 11.41 15.64
C GLY A 228 8.68 10.03 16.26
N GLY A 229 9.27 9.14 15.46
CA GLY A 229 9.61 7.78 15.86
C GLY A 229 8.43 6.80 15.94
N ARG A 230 7.24 7.16 15.42
CA ARG A 230 6.03 6.31 15.46
C ARG A 230 5.32 6.21 14.12
N ALA A 231 4.66 5.09 13.88
CA ALA A 231 3.74 4.96 12.75
C ALA A 231 2.41 5.65 13.06
N LEU A 232 1.85 6.39 12.09
CA LEU A 232 0.55 7.05 12.28
C LEU A 232 -0.63 6.05 12.36
N LYS A 233 -0.51 4.93 11.64
CA LYS A 233 -1.44 3.80 11.67
C LYS A 233 -0.68 2.49 11.43
N GLY A 234 -1.18 1.42 12.03
CA GLY A 234 -0.63 0.07 11.86
C GLY A 234 0.69 -0.15 12.61
N PRO A 235 1.36 -1.28 12.38
CA PRO A 235 2.45 -1.76 13.24
C PRO A 235 3.84 -1.44 12.67
N ALA A 236 3.99 -0.47 11.77
CA ALA A 236 5.24 -0.27 11.03
C ALA A 236 6.44 0.02 11.95
N ASP A 237 6.26 0.89 12.93
CA ASP A 237 7.27 1.20 13.95
C ASP A 237 7.65 -0.05 14.77
N ARG A 238 6.68 -0.81 15.27
CA ARG A 238 6.92 -2.03 16.05
C ARG A 238 7.60 -3.13 15.25
N MET A 239 7.16 -3.35 14.01
CA MET A 239 7.76 -4.33 13.10
C MET A 239 9.18 -3.94 12.72
N MET A 240 9.42 -2.66 12.41
CA MET A 240 10.76 -2.19 12.14
C MET A 240 11.67 -2.46 13.34
N LEU A 241 11.23 -2.08 14.55
CA LEU A 241 12.00 -2.31 15.76
C LEU A 241 12.29 -3.80 16.01
N SER A 242 11.28 -4.67 15.91
CA SER A 242 11.44 -6.11 16.16
C SER A 242 12.32 -6.80 15.11
N LEU A 243 12.36 -6.28 13.89
CA LEU A 243 13.22 -6.76 12.80
C LEU A 243 14.62 -6.12 12.79
N GLY A 244 14.97 -5.35 13.82
CA GLY A 244 16.30 -4.74 13.97
C GLY A 244 16.51 -3.46 13.14
N HIS A 245 15.43 -2.84 12.69
CA HIS A 245 15.45 -1.53 12.05
C HIS A 245 15.09 -0.43 13.04
N GLU A 246 15.63 0.76 12.80
CA GLU A 246 15.28 1.95 13.56
C GLU A 246 13.89 2.45 13.12
N PRO A 247 12.90 2.59 14.02
CA PRO A 247 11.58 3.11 13.66
C PRO A 247 11.63 4.65 13.55
N SER A 248 12.33 5.15 12.53
CA SER A 248 12.49 6.59 12.24
C SER A 248 12.46 6.86 10.74
N ALA A 249 12.36 8.12 10.34
CA ALA A 249 12.41 8.50 8.92
C ALA A 249 13.75 8.09 8.27
N ARG A 250 14.87 8.27 8.99
CA ARG A 250 16.22 7.78 8.65
C ARG A 250 16.26 6.27 8.55
N GLY A 251 15.61 5.55 9.47
CA GLY A 251 15.52 4.09 9.40
C GLY A 251 14.84 3.61 8.12
N VAL A 252 13.75 4.27 7.72
CA VAL A 252 13.07 4.01 6.44
C VAL A 252 13.97 4.38 5.26
N ALA A 253 14.65 5.53 5.30
CA ALA A 253 15.58 5.93 4.24
C ALA A 253 16.72 4.90 4.04
N ARG A 254 17.23 4.29 5.12
CA ARG A 254 18.21 3.19 5.02
C ARG A 254 17.68 1.98 4.26
N LEU A 255 16.40 1.62 4.44
CA LEU A 255 15.76 0.51 3.71
C LEU A 255 15.63 0.78 2.21
N TYR A 256 15.47 2.06 1.83
CA TYR A 256 15.33 2.49 0.43
C TYR A 256 16.63 3.04 -0.17
N ARG A 257 17.77 2.92 0.53
CA ARG A 257 19.05 3.41 0.05
C ARG A 257 19.40 2.80 -1.31
N GLY A 258 19.75 3.67 -2.27
CA GLY A 258 20.07 3.28 -3.64
C GLY A 258 18.86 2.92 -4.51
N LEU A 259 17.64 2.98 -3.96
CA LEU A 259 16.39 2.81 -4.71
C LEU A 259 15.71 4.15 -5.03
N VAL A 260 15.76 5.11 -4.10
CA VAL A 260 15.12 6.43 -4.23
C VAL A 260 16.14 7.55 -4.21
N GLU A 261 15.88 8.58 -5.01
CA GLU A 261 16.67 9.81 -5.07
C GLU A 261 16.13 10.86 -4.09
N GLY A 262 14.84 10.81 -3.75
CA GLY A 262 14.19 11.75 -2.83
C GLY A 262 13.52 11.09 -1.63
N MET A 263 13.59 11.75 -0.48
CA MET A 263 12.89 11.36 0.74
C MET A 263 12.08 12.53 1.30
N VAL A 264 10.79 12.31 1.55
CA VAL A 264 9.89 13.27 2.20
C VAL A 264 9.69 12.86 3.65
N ILE A 265 9.95 13.78 4.57
CA ILE A 265 9.85 13.56 6.02
C ILE A 265 8.97 14.64 6.67
N ASP A 266 8.38 14.31 7.81
CA ASP A 266 7.59 15.28 8.56
C ASP A 266 8.49 16.35 9.19
N ARG A 267 7.96 17.56 9.42
CA ARG A 267 8.69 18.63 10.15
C ARG A 267 9.20 18.17 11.51
N THR A 268 8.49 17.26 12.15
CA THR A 268 8.87 16.68 13.45
C THR A 268 10.21 15.94 13.38
N ASP A 269 10.57 15.37 12.23
CA ASP A 269 11.80 14.59 12.02
C ASP A 269 12.88 15.42 11.30
N GLY A 270 12.76 16.75 11.29
CA GLY A 270 13.62 17.64 10.52
C GLY A 270 15.11 17.60 10.93
N ASP A 271 15.41 17.16 12.14
CA ASP A 271 16.76 16.92 12.64
C ASP A 271 17.42 15.68 11.99
N GLU A 272 16.64 14.73 11.46
CA GLU A 272 17.15 13.56 10.73
C GLU A 272 17.59 13.89 9.29
N ARG A 273 17.29 15.11 8.80
CA ARG A 273 17.57 15.53 7.41
C ARG A 273 19.02 15.30 6.99
N GLY A 274 19.98 15.78 7.77
CA GLY A 274 21.40 15.69 7.41
C GLY A 274 21.90 14.24 7.32
N ASP A 275 21.39 13.36 8.18
CA ASP A 275 21.72 11.94 8.14
C ASP A 275 21.17 11.26 6.88
N ILE A 276 19.95 11.63 6.47
CA ILE A 276 19.31 11.09 5.25
C ILE A 276 20.03 11.63 3.99
N GLU A 277 20.41 12.91 3.97
CA GLU A 277 21.23 13.48 2.91
C GLU A 277 22.59 12.76 2.81
N GLY A 278 23.18 12.37 3.95
CA GLY A 278 24.38 11.53 4.01
C GLY A 278 24.21 10.13 3.42
N LEU A 279 22.99 9.64 3.23
CA LEU A 279 22.71 8.37 2.51
C LEU A 279 22.65 8.54 0.98
N GLY A 280 22.72 9.78 0.49
CA GLY A 280 22.69 10.12 -0.94
C GLY A 280 21.30 10.46 -1.48
N MET A 281 20.37 10.88 -0.62
CA MET A 281 19.02 11.30 -1.01
C MET A 281 18.86 12.81 -0.83
N GLU A 282 18.09 13.45 -1.70
CA GLU A 282 17.56 14.79 -1.40
C GLU A 282 16.38 14.69 -0.43
N VAL A 283 16.23 15.68 0.45
CA VAL A 283 15.21 15.66 1.51
C VAL A 283 14.25 16.83 1.39
N LEU A 284 12.96 16.52 1.36
CA LEU A 284 11.88 17.47 1.59
C LEU A 284 11.34 17.31 3.02
N THR A 285 11.49 18.35 3.84
CA THR A 285 10.85 18.42 5.16
C THR A 285 9.55 19.23 5.07
N THR A 286 8.41 18.61 5.37
CA THR A 286 7.09 19.25 5.27
C THR A 286 6.05 18.67 6.24
N ASP A 287 4.81 19.15 6.21
CA ASP A 287 3.70 18.61 7.00
C ASP A 287 3.14 17.34 6.35
N ALA A 288 3.74 16.19 6.68
CA ALA A 288 3.50 14.90 6.04
C ALA A 288 2.27 14.15 6.57
N VAL A 289 1.71 14.58 7.72
CA VAL A 289 0.51 13.99 8.30
C VAL A 289 -0.75 14.38 7.52
N MET A 290 -1.44 13.39 6.95
CA MET A 290 -2.70 13.58 6.20
C MET A 290 -3.95 13.36 7.07
N ARG A 291 -4.45 14.42 7.71
CA ARG A 291 -5.62 14.36 8.62
C ARG A 291 -6.93 14.38 7.85
N ASP A 292 -7.02 15.20 6.82
CA ASP A 292 -8.21 15.36 5.97
C ASP A 292 -7.88 15.24 4.47
N ALA A 293 -8.78 15.70 3.60
CA ALA A 293 -8.59 15.68 2.15
C ALA A 293 -7.66 16.81 1.67
N GLU A 294 -7.69 17.98 2.32
CA GLU A 294 -6.84 19.12 1.95
C GLU A 294 -5.37 18.80 2.22
N ASP A 295 -5.08 18.15 3.35
CA ASP A 295 -3.73 17.68 3.67
C ASP A 295 -3.19 16.71 2.61
N ARG A 296 -4.03 15.79 2.11
CA ARG A 296 -3.64 14.81 1.08
C ARG A 296 -3.24 15.53 -0.20
N VAL A 297 -4.06 16.49 -0.65
CA VAL A 297 -3.80 17.26 -1.87
C VAL A 297 -2.57 18.16 -1.71
N ARG A 298 -2.40 18.79 -0.54
CA ARG A 298 -1.19 19.60 -0.24
C ARG A 298 0.07 18.73 -0.34
N LEU A 299 0.12 17.64 0.41
CA LEU A 299 1.28 16.75 0.44
C LEU A 299 1.57 16.19 -0.95
N ALA A 300 0.54 15.75 -1.68
CA ALA A 300 0.70 15.29 -3.06
C ALA A 300 1.33 16.35 -3.96
N ARG A 301 0.85 17.60 -3.94
CA ARG A 301 1.42 18.70 -4.73
C ARG A 301 2.88 18.99 -4.37
N GLU A 302 3.24 18.89 -3.10
CA GLU A 302 4.63 19.07 -2.65
C GLU A 302 5.53 17.93 -3.10
N VAL A 303 5.06 16.68 -3.00
CA VAL A 303 5.77 15.49 -3.53
C VAL A 303 5.97 15.60 -5.04
N LEU A 304 4.95 16.03 -5.79
CA LEU A 304 5.03 16.23 -7.25
C LEU A 304 6.09 17.29 -7.59
N ARG A 305 6.02 18.47 -6.99
CA ARG A 305 7.00 19.55 -7.21
C ARG A 305 8.42 19.14 -6.82
N PHE A 306 8.57 18.44 -5.70
CA PHE A 306 9.86 17.94 -5.25
C PHE A 306 10.43 16.92 -6.24
N GLY A 307 9.61 15.96 -6.67
CA GLY A 307 10.00 14.98 -7.69
C GLY A 307 10.34 15.59 -9.05
N GLU A 308 9.68 16.67 -9.47
CA GLU A 308 10.06 17.43 -10.67
C GLU A 308 11.45 18.07 -10.53
N GLY A 309 11.79 18.59 -9.35
CA GLY A 309 13.09 19.19 -9.06
C GLY A 309 14.26 18.21 -9.17
N LEU A 310 14.01 16.91 -8.94
CA LEU A 310 15.02 15.85 -9.04
C LEU A 310 15.34 15.42 -10.48
N ARG A 311 14.59 15.90 -11.47
CA ARG A 311 14.68 15.38 -12.85
C ARG A 311 15.96 15.75 -13.60
N GLY A 312 16.77 16.69 -13.13
CA GLY A 312 18.05 17.06 -13.74
C GLY A 312 17.94 17.53 -15.19
#